data_AF-A0A358DPN1-F1
#
_entry.id   AF-A0A358DPN1-F1
#
_cell.length_a   1.000
_cell.length_b   1.000
_cell.length_c   1.000
_cell.angle_alpha   90.00
_cell.angle_beta   90.00
_cell.angle_gamma   90.00
#
_symmetry.space_group_name_H-M   'P 1'
#
loop_
_entity.id
_entity.type
_entity.pdbx_description
1 polymer ?
#
loop_
_entity_poly.entity_id
_entity_poly.type
_entity_poly.pdbx_seq_one_letter_code
_entity_poly.pdbx_strand_id
1 'polypeptide(L)'
;MNLSSLLLGLLLAADPAPPKPLVFHGVEPGLQSQLRAHWRFLGNHVESLEAAMKRVYFGTGKYLAKVEIEDIDGTLHITVRNARVARIRRVSFVGNKVLSDAELMPRLVNREDAFSARMAGLGRYLPQARGEDRTGLRSAYHDQGYIFVEITGPRVTVDPDLGGVRLEFTLKEGPRYQLGDLKLSGMPEGFRFPYESGEPFAVSRIRGAVQATLDRYRAQGYALAKVNEASQVHHERRQVSLELNFDKGPLCTIADIRVEGLQRLDPDRVRQLLRVRPGQFYDHQLLKEEIGRLRGLGLILDGAVEAQAGEKPGEVIAVLHLADAMQRWFPAFSMTYLPGEGTVLLLQLSSPNLAQRALRFYSSLWLSGQRQLFDLSLSQPGYFHPLDSAGIEIHNRDRQMALIRTQTQGLSLSYGMSLDARRRWRISSRFLLDRVVSTAQSLPSGFEAASDALQARFFKDYPSGQANGRIKLSLNLSYDTRDSGLLATRGTSVSLGLGYGYSAP
;
A
#
# COMPACT_ATOMS: atom_id res chain seq x y z
N MET A 1 -22.11 14.60 3.94
CA MET A 1 -23.51 15.12 3.93
C MET A 1 -23.48 16.48 3.24
N ASN A 2 -24.32 16.69 2.21
CA ASN A 2 -24.35 17.93 1.44
C ASN A 2 -25.47 18.85 1.96
N LEU A 3 -25.25 20.17 1.97
CA LEU A 3 -26.21 21.17 2.47
C LEU A 3 -27.58 21.00 1.81
N SER A 4 -27.60 20.66 0.52
CA SER A 4 -28.82 20.40 -0.26
C SER A 4 -29.77 19.38 0.36
N SER A 5 -29.27 18.30 0.98
CA SER A 5 -30.14 17.26 1.55
C SER A 5 -30.75 17.67 2.89
N LEU A 6 -30.07 18.53 3.64
CA LEU A 6 -30.59 19.08 4.91
C LEU A 6 -31.64 20.16 4.66
N LEU A 7 -31.43 20.98 3.63
CA LEU A 7 -32.36 22.04 3.25
C LEU A 7 -33.64 21.48 2.61
N LEU A 8 -33.57 20.33 1.93
CA LEU A 8 -34.74 19.63 1.40
C LEU A 8 -35.75 19.19 2.48
N GLY A 9 -35.28 18.88 3.69
CA GLY A 9 -36.14 18.48 4.82
C GLY A 9 -36.84 19.64 5.52
N LEU A 10 -36.31 20.86 5.39
CA LEU A 10 -36.89 22.10 5.94
C LEU A 10 -37.96 22.73 5.03
N LEU A 11 -38.00 22.27 3.77
CA LEU A 11 -38.81 22.80 2.68
C LEU A 11 -40.32 22.53 2.83
N LEU A 12 -40.73 21.70 3.79
CA LEU A 12 -42.12 21.32 4.03
C LEU A 12 -42.96 22.36 4.81
N ALA A 13 -42.43 23.56 5.08
CA ALA A 13 -43.08 24.56 5.93
C ALA A 13 -42.99 26.03 5.43
N ALA A 14 -42.75 26.30 4.14
CA ALA A 14 -42.47 27.67 3.66
C ALA A 14 -43.67 28.41 3.02
N ASP A 15 -43.88 29.66 3.46
CA ASP A 15 -44.82 30.69 2.98
C ASP A 15 -44.21 31.50 1.77
N PRO A 16 -44.99 32.10 0.84
CA PRO A 16 -44.52 32.58 -0.46
C PRO A 16 -43.95 34.02 -0.43
N ALA A 17 -43.32 34.44 0.67
CA ALA A 17 -42.67 35.74 0.74
C ALA A 17 -41.37 35.75 -0.09
N PRO A 18 -41.03 36.85 -0.78
CA PRO A 18 -39.77 36.94 -1.52
C PRO A 18 -38.57 36.80 -0.55
N PRO A 19 -37.56 36.00 -0.90
CA PRO A 19 -36.42 35.73 -0.02
C PRO A 19 -35.59 36.98 0.20
N LYS A 20 -35.29 37.33 1.46
CA LYS A 20 -34.39 38.44 1.79
C LYS A 20 -33.01 38.27 1.14
N PRO A 21 -32.36 39.33 0.65
CA PRO A 21 -31.00 39.24 0.12
C PRO A 21 -30.01 38.75 1.20
N LEU A 22 -28.99 37.98 0.77
CA LEU A 22 -27.97 37.41 1.65
C LEU A 22 -26.61 38.06 1.41
N VAL A 23 -25.96 38.48 2.49
CA VAL A 23 -24.57 38.94 2.52
C VAL A 23 -23.76 37.99 3.39
N PHE A 24 -22.61 37.53 2.88
CA PHE A 24 -21.79 36.54 3.55
C PHE A 24 -20.45 37.12 4.00
N HIS A 25 -20.11 36.91 5.27
CA HIS A 25 -18.83 37.30 5.86
C HIS A 25 -18.14 36.06 6.43
N GLY A 26 -16.97 35.70 5.91
CA GLY A 26 -16.19 34.54 6.38
C GLY A 26 -16.73 33.15 5.96
N VAL A 27 -17.70 33.11 5.04
CA VAL A 27 -18.29 31.87 4.50
C VAL A 27 -17.53 31.42 3.25
N GLU A 28 -17.33 30.11 3.06
CA GLU A 28 -16.58 29.58 1.92
C GLU A 28 -17.36 29.72 0.60
N PRO A 29 -16.70 30.05 -0.54
CA PRO A 29 -17.39 30.33 -1.80
C PRO A 29 -18.34 29.22 -2.26
N GLY A 30 -17.95 27.95 -2.11
CA GLY A 30 -18.80 26.81 -2.46
C GLY A 30 -20.08 26.73 -1.63
N LEU A 31 -19.99 27.05 -0.33
CA LEU A 31 -21.15 27.07 0.56
C LEU A 31 -22.05 28.28 0.28
N GLN A 32 -21.47 29.44 -0.05
CA GLN A 32 -22.24 30.63 -0.46
C GLN A 32 -23.12 30.34 -1.68
N SER A 33 -22.57 29.68 -2.70
CA SER A 33 -23.33 29.32 -3.91
C SER A 33 -24.48 28.36 -3.60
N GLN A 34 -24.26 27.36 -2.74
CA GLN A 34 -25.31 26.45 -2.30
C GLN A 34 -26.40 27.16 -1.50
N LEU A 35 -26.03 28.04 -0.57
CA LEU A 35 -26.96 28.81 0.25
C LEU A 35 -27.82 29.73 -0.62
N ARG A 36 -27.23 30.48 -1.56
CA ARG A 36 -28.00 31.33 -2.50
C ARG A 36 -29.01 30.53 -3.32
N ALA A 37 -28.63 29.35 -3.79
CA ALA A 37 -29.50 28.49 -4.59
C ALA A 37 -30.70 27.93 -3.80
N HIS A 38 -30.50 27.58 -2.53
CA HIS A 38 -31.54 26.94 -1.71
C HIS A 38 -32.32 27.91 -0.82
N TRP A 39 -31.78 29.10 -0.53
CA TRP A 39 -32.44 30.14 0.28
C TRP A 39 -33.78 30.59 -0.31
N ARG A 40 -33.89 30.61 -1.64
CA ARG A 40 -35.13 30.90 -2.36
C ARG A 40 -36.29 29.97 -1.98
N PHE A 41 -36.00 28.81 -1.39
CA PHE A 41 -36.97 27.77 -1.06
C PHE A 41 -37.24 27.60 0.45
N LEU A 42 -36.46 28.23 1.33
CA LEU A 42 -36.50 27.97 2.78
C LEU A 42 -37.46 28.88 3.56
N GLY A 43 -38.03 29.90 2.92
CA GLY A 43 -38.77 30.95 3.62
C GLY A 43 -37.90 31.73 4.61
N ASN A 44 -38.41 32.80 5.20
CA ASN A 44 -37.65 33.68 6.11
C ASN A 44 -37.35 33.05 7.49
N HIS A 45 -37.20 31.72 7.60
CA HIS A 45 -36.91 30.99 8.85
C HIS A 45 -35.41 31.01 9.18
N VAL A 46 -34.98 32.10 9.83
CA VAL A 46 -33.58 32.34 10.22
C VAL A 46 -33.03 31.25 11.15
N GLU A 47 -33.80 30.77 12.13
CA GLU A 47 -33.37 29.74 13.09
C GLU A 47 -33.05 28.40 12.40
N SER A 48 -33.87 28.01 11.41
CA SER A 48 -33.68 26.82 10.61
C SER A 48 -32.41 26.88 9.74
N LEU A 49 -32.13 28.07 9.19
CA LEU A 49 -30.92 28.32 8.41
C LEU A 49 -29.66 28.23 9.29
N GLU A 50 -29.70 28.86 10.47
CA GLU A 50 -28.60 28.82 11.43
C GLU A 50 -28.30 27.38 11.86
N ALA A 51 -29.33 26.60 12.19
CA ALA A 51 -29.19 25.19 12.55
C ALA A 51 -28.63 24.33 11.40
N ALA A 52 -29.07 24.58 10.16
CA ALA A 52 -28.56 23.88 8.98
C ALA A 52 -27.08 24.22 8.70
N MET A 53 -26.71 25.50 8.77
CA MET A 53 -25.32 25.94 8.61
C MET A 53 -24.42 25.37 9.70
N LYS A 54 -24.85 25.41 10.96
CA LYS A 54 -24.15 24.77 12.08
C LYS A 54 -23.92 23.28 11.80
N ARG A 55 -24.93 22.54 11.31
CA ARG A 55 -24.79 21.11 10.96
C ARG A 55 -23.76 20.85 9.85
N VAL A 56 -23.67 21.69 8.83
CA VAL A 56 -22.70 21.51 7.74
C VAL A 56 -21.27 21.85 8.17
N TYR A 57 -21.09 22.93 8.94
CA TYR A 57 -19.79 23.22 9.54
C TYR A 57 -19.36 22.12 10.53
N PHE A 58 -20.29 21.56 11.31
CA PHE A 58 -20.03 20.41 12.18
C PHE A 58 -19.64 19.16 11.36
N GLY A 59 -20.34 18.88 10.26
CA GLY A 59 -20.07 17.73 9.39
C GLY A 59 -18.72 17.81 8.66
N THR A 60 -18.18 19.01 8.45
CA THR A 60 -16.87 19.25 7.83
C THR A 60 -15.74 19.36 8.87
N GLY A 61 -16.03 19.07 10.15
CA GLY A 61 -15.04 19.08 11.23
C GLY A 61 -14.76 20.46 11.83
N LYS A 62 -15.56 21.48 11.51
CA LYS A 62 -15.38 22.88 11.94
C LYS A 62 -16.29 23.22 13.12
N TYR A 63 -16.10 22.52 14.23
CA TYR A 63 -16.92 22.65 15.45
C TYR A 63 -16.80 24.00 16.16
N LEU A 64 -15.73 24.74 15.91
CA LEU A 64 -15.52 26.08 16.47
C LEU A 64 -16.22 27.18 15.66
N ALA A 65 -16.89 26.82 14.55
CA ALA A 65 -17.60 27.78 13.72
C ALA A 65 -18.77 28.38 14.51
N LYS A 66 -18.67 29.67 14.80
CA LYS A 66 -19.80 30.48 15.26
C LYS A 66 -20.48 31.05 14.04
N VAL A 67 -21.76 30.72 13.87
CA VAL A 67 -22.61 31.27 12.82
C VAL A 67 -23.53 32.27 13.50
N GLU A 68 -23.39 33.54 13.14
CA GLU A 68 -24.24 34.65 13.58
C GLU A 68 -25.00 35.14 12.35
N ILE A 69 -26.32 35.25 12.46
CA ILE A 69 -27.18 35.74 11.39
C ILE A 69 -27.93 36.96 11.92
N GLU A 70 -27.66 38.12 11.35
CA GLU A 70 -28.30 39.39 11.71
C GLU A 70 -29.13 39.91 10.54
N ASP A 71 -30.30 40.45 10.81
CA ASP A 71 -31.14 41.12 9.81
C ASP A 71 -30.93 42.63 9.92
N ILE A 72 -30.30 43.22 8.90
CA ILE A 72 -29.98 44.63 8.84
C ILE A 72 -30.69 45.19 7.60
N ASP A 73 -31.66 46.09 7.80
CA ASP A 73 -32.43 46.75 6.74
C ASP A 73 -33.05 45.79 5.70
N GLY A 74 -33.52 44.63 6.15
CA GLY A 74 -34.14 43.61 5.29
C GLY A 74 -33.14 42.73 4.54
N THR A 75 -31.85 42.85 4.83
CA THR A 75 -30.76 42.01 4.31
C THR A 75 -30.20 41.12 5.43
N LEU A 76 -30.10 39.82 5.16
CA LEU A 76 -29.53 38.88 6.13
C LEU A 76 -28.00 38.81 5.99
N HIS A 77 -27.32 39.29 7.02
CA HIS A 77 -25.88 39.24 7.16
C HIS A 77 -25.49 37.96 7.91
N ILE A 78 -24.88 37.03 7.18
CA ILE A 78 -24.39 35.76 7.73
C ILE A 78 -22.90 35.89 7.98
N THR A 79 -22.53 35.96 9.26
CA THR A 79 -21.15 36.06 9.71
C THR A 79 -20.70 34.72 10.29
N VAL A 80 -19.67 34.12 9.70
CA VAL A 80 -19.05 32.91 10.22
C VAL A 80 -17.67 33.23 10.78
N ARG A 81 -17.51 33.04 12.08
CA ARG A 81 -16.23 33.22 12.79
C ARG A 81 -15.68 31.86 13.21
N ASN A 82 -14.35 31.74 13.25
CA ASN A 82 -13.64 30.54 13.73
C ASN A 82 -13.96 29.22 12.99
N ALA A 83 -14.23 29.29 11.68
CA ALA A 83 -14.45 28.12 10.80
C ALA A 83 -13.18 27.30 10.49
N ARG A 84 -12.30 27.13 11.47
CA ARG A 84 -11.12 26.26 11.38
C ARG A 84 -11.49 24.83 11.75
N VAL A 85 -10.85 23.85 11.12
CA VAL A 85 -11.03 22.43 11.47
C VAL A 85 -10.60 22.24 12.92
N ALA A 86 -11.49 21.71 13.75
CA ALA A 86 -11.22 21.43 15.14
C ALA A 86 -10.17 20.32 15.26
N ARG A 87 -9.10 20.62 16.00
CA ARG A 87 -8.05 19.66 16.30
C ARG A 87 -8.26 19.05 17.67
N ILE A 88 -7.94 17.78 17.78
CA ILE A 88 -8.03 17.05 19.05
C ILE A 88 -6.81 17.44 19.87
N ARG A 89 -7.04 18.18 20.96
CA ARG A 89 -5.98 18.59 21.88
C ARG A 89 -5.70 17.56 22.93
N ARG A 90 -6.76 16.91 23.42
CA ARG A 90 -6.66 15.90 24.46
C ARG A 90 -7.76 14.86 24.30
N VAL A 91 -7.39 13.61 24.55
CA VAL A 91 -8.33 12.50 24.69
C VAL A 91 -8.22 11.98 26.11
N SER A 92 -9.35 11.86 26.81
CA SER A 92 -9.43 11.33 28.16
C SER A 92 -10.36 10.14 28.25
N PHE A 93 -9.98 9.18 29.07
CA PHE A 93 -10.78 8.01 29.39
C PHE A 93 -11.22 8.10 30.87
N VAL A 94 -12.48 7.79 31.13
CA VAL A 94 -13.07 7.82 32.46
C VAL A 94 -13.63 6.45 32.77
N GLY A 95 -13.19 5.85 33.88
CA GLY A 95 -13.65 4.54 34.34
C GLY A 95 -12.79 3.36 33.90
N ASN A 96 -11.71 3.61 33.15
CA ASN A 96 -10.67 2.61 32.89
C ASN A 96 -9.79 2.40 34.15
N LYS A 97 -9.62 1.14 34.55
CA LYS A 97 -8.77 0.72 35.66
C LYS A 97 -7.77 -0.35 35.24
N VAL A 98 -8.14 -1.16 34.26
CA VAL A 98 -7.34 -2.31 33.82
C VAL A 98 -6.40 -1.92 32.69
N LEU A 99 -6.89 -1.13 31.74
CA LEU A 99 -6.10 -0.62 30.62
C LEU A 99 -5.80 0.86 30.86
N SER A 100 -4.54 1.22 30.71
CA SER A 100 -4.08 2.60 30.81
C SER A 100 -4.49 3.42 29.59
N ASP A 101 -4.58 4.74 29.75
CA ASP A 101 -4.86 5.68 28.65
C ASP A 101 -3.89 5.48 27.48
N ALA A 102 -2.62 5.18 27.77
CA ALA A 102 -1.58 4.94 26.78
C ALA A 102 -1.82 3.66 25.94
N GLU A 103 -2.46 2.64 26.50
CA GLU A 103 -2.80 1.40 25.78
C GLU A 103 -4.07 1.55 24.94
N LEU A 104 -5.00 2.41 25.37
CA LEU A 104 -6.25 2.72 24.68
C LEU A 104 -6.04 3.72 23.52
N MET A 105 -5.16 4.71 23.70
CA MET A 105 -4.86 5.75 22.71
C MET A 105 -4.54 5.21 21.29
N PRO A 106 -3.66 4.21 21.09
CA PRO A 106 -3.35 3.69 19.76
C PRO A 106 -4.51 2.94 19.10
N ARG A 107 -5.56 2.59 19.85
CA ARG A 107 -6.75 1.90 19.30
C ARG A 107 -7.77 2.85 18.70
N LEU A 108 -7.59 4.16 18.90
CA LEU A 108 -8.43 5.21 18.33
C LEU A 108 -7.94 5.64 16.95
N VAL A 109 -8.86 6.02 16.08
CA VAL A 109 -8.61 6.79 14.86
C VAL A 109 -8.49 8.27 15.21
N ASN A 110 -9.34 8.76 16.10
CA ASN A 110 -9.31 10.12 16.63
C ASN A 110 -8.26 10.26 17.75
N ARG A 111 -7.05 10.73 17.40
CA ARG A 111 -5.91 10.87 18.32
C ARG A 111 -5.50 12.31 18.57
N GLU A 112 -4.77 12.52 19.65
CA GLU A 112 -4.17 13.81 20.00
C GLU A 112 -3.20 14.33 18.93
N ASP A 113 -3.15 15.66 18.79
CA ASP A 113 -2.27 16.40 17.88
C ASP A 113 -0.80 16.33 18.34
N ALA A 114 -0.15 15.18 18.14
CA ALA A 114 1.29 15.00 18.31
C ALA A 114 2.04 15.34 17.00
N PHE A 115 3.32 15.76 17.10
CA PHE A 115 4.15 16.07 15.92
C PHE A 115 4.21 14.91 14.91
N SER A 116 4.24 13.66 15.40
CA SER A 116 4.18 12.44 14.59
C SER A 116 2.82 12.24 13.90
N ALA A 117 1.71 12.59 14.56
CA ALA A 117 0.37 12.57 13.98
C ALA A 117 0.23 13.62 12.87
N ARG A 118 0.86 14.80 13.04
CA ARG A 118 0.85 15.90 12.06
C ARG A 118 1.46 15.51 10.71
N MET A 119 2.57 14.75 10.70
CA MET A 119 3.19 14.24 9.48
C MET A 119 2.32 13.19 8.76
N ALA A 120 1.52 12.43 9.51
CA ALA A 120 0.60 11.43 8.97
C ALA A 120 -0.78 12.00 8.57
N GLY A 121 -1.00 13.32 8.70
CA GLY A 121 -2.31 13.94 8.46
C GLY A 121 -3.36 13.65 9.54
N LEU A 122 -2.95 13.06 10.67
CA LEU A 122 -3.77 12.72 11.83
C LEU A 122 -3.81 13.90 12.84
N GLY A 123 -4.76 13.90 13.79
CA GLY A 123 -4.96 14.98 14.77
C GLY A 123 -6.14 15.92 14.49
N ARG A 124 -6.86 15.68 13.37
CA ARG A 124 -8.16 16.29 13.08
C ARG A 124 -9.25 15.43 13.70
N TYR A 125 -10.28 16.07 14.23
CA TYR A 125 -11.43 15.34 14.74
C TYR A 125 -12.35 14.89 13.59
N LEU A 126 -12.51 13.57 13.45
CA LEU A 126 -13.33 12.90 12.45
C LEU A 126 -14.58 12.30 13.13
N PRO A 127 -15.72 13.01 13.11
CA PRO A 127 -16.96 12.49 13.73
C PRO A 127 -17.46 11.18 13.13
N GLN A 128 -17.16 10.92 11.85
CA GLN A 128 -17.56 9.68 11.19
C GLN A 128 -16.84 8.45 11.76
N ALA A 129 -15.64 8.64 12.32
CA ALA A 129 -14.83 7.57 12.90
C ALA A 129 -15.21 7.22 14.36
N ARG A 130 -16.22 7.88 14.96
CA ARG A 130 -16.68 7.57 16.34
C ARG A 130 -17.06 6.10 16.54
N GLY A 131 -17.67 5.49 15.53
CA GLY A 131 -18.04 4.08 15.56
C GLY A 131 -16.82 3.17 15.57
N GLU A 132 -15.81 3.49 14.76
CA GLU A 132 -14.54 2.77 14.68
C GLU A 132 -13.75 2.88 15.99
N ASP A 133 -13.66 4.08 16.57
CA ASP A 133 -13.06 4.33 17.88
C ASP A 133 -13.67 3.42 18.96
N ARG A 134 -15.01 3.38 19.04
CA ARG A 134 -15.72 2.54 20.03
C ARG A 134 -15.47 1.06 19.81
N THR A 135 -15.42 0.62 18.55
CA THR A 135 -15.11 -0.78 18.21
C THR A 135 -13.67 -1.13 18.56
N GLY A 136 -12.72 -0.24 18.29
CA GLY A 136 -11.30 -0.41 18.63
C GLY A 136 -11.07 -0.54 20.14
N LEU A 137 -11.68 0.34 20.93
CA LEU A 137 -11.63 0.25 22.40
C LEU A 137 -12.30 -1.04 22.92
N ARG A 138 -13.48 -1.38 22.39
CA ARG A 138 -14.20 -2.61 22.77
C ARG A 138 -13.36 -3.86 22.48
N SER A 139 -12.70 -3.90 21.32
CA SER A 139 -11.81 -5.00 20.98
C SER A 139 -10.66 -5.13 21.98
N ALA A 140 -10.03 -4.02 22.40
CA ALA A 140 -8.93 -4.06 23.37
C ALA A 140 -9.36 -4.64 24.74
N TYR A 141 -10.58 -4.35 25.18
CA TYR A 141 -11.15 -4.92 26.40
C TYR A 141 -11.54 -6.40 26.24
N HIS A 142 -12.12 -6.78 25.09
CA HIS A 142 -12.40 -8.17 24.77
C HIS A 142 -11.11 -9.01 24.72
N ASP A 143 -9.99 -8.44 24.28
CA ASP A 143 -8.68 -9.09 24.27
C ASP A 143 -8.15 -9.38 25.68
N GLN A 144 -8.69 -8.73 26.71
CA GLN A 144 -8.33 -8.93 28.12
C GLN A 144 -9.34 -9.80 28.89
N GLY A 145 -10.42 -10.24 28.24
CA GLY A 145 -11.48 -11.04 28.85
C GLY A 145 -12.70 -10.25 29.34
N TYR A 146 -12.83 -8.96 29.02
CA TYR A 146 -13.99 -8.15 29.41
C TYR A 146 -15.06 -8.19 28.32
N ILE A 147 -16.00 -9.12 28.44
CA ILE A 147 -17.03 -9.38 27.41
C ILE A 147 -18.18 -8.37 27.48
N PHE A 148 -18.50 -7.88 28.67
CA PHE A 148 -19.63 -6.97 28.91
C PHE A 148 -19.16 -5.53 29.16
N VAL A 149 -18.18 -5.07 28.38
CA VAL A 149 -17.71 -3.68 28.46
C VAL A 149 -18.72 -2.72 27.82
N GLU A 150 -19.13 -1.70 28.57
CA GLU A 150 -19.95 -0.60 28.05
C GLU A 150 -19.05 0.61 27.79
N ILE A 151 -19.10 1.13 26.57
CA ILE A 151 -18.32 2.31 26.16
C ILE A 151 -19.30 3.37 25.66
N THR A 152 -19.34 4.50 26.37
CA THR A 152 -20.19 5.66 26.10
C THR A 152 -19.32 6.84 25.69
N GLY A 153 -19.79 7.65 24.73
CA GLY A 153 -19.02 8.77 24.17
C GLY A 153 -18.60 8.54 22.70
N PRO A 154 -17.69 9.37 22.15
CA PRO A 154 -16.98 10.45 22.83
C PRO A 154 -17.87 11.67 23.09
N ARG A 155 -17.82 12.20 24.32
CA ARG A 155 -18.32 13.54 24.63
C ARG A 155 -17.30 14.55 24.13
N VAL A 156 -17.72 15.42 23.21
CA VAL A 156 -16.86 16.44 22.63
C VAL A 156 -17.06 17.74 23.39
N THR A 157 -16.01 18.24 24.02
CA THR A 157 -16.01 19.55 24.68
C THR A 157 -15.06 20.49 23.95
N VAL A 158 -15.48 21.74 23.78
CA VAL A 158 -14.61 22.79 23.24
C VAL A 158 -13.79 23.33 24.39
N ASP A 159 -12.47 23.35 24.21
CA ASP A 159 -11.53 23.88 25.19
C ASP A 159 -11.10 25.29 24.74
N PRO A 160 -11.57 26.36 25.43
CA PRO A 160 -11.23 27.73 25.08
C PRO A 160 -9.73 28.01 25.25
N ASP A 161 -9.09 27.38 26.23
CA ASP A 161 -7.69 27.63 26.61
C ASP A 161 -6.72 26.91 25.66
N LEU A 162 -7.06 25.69 25.23
CA LEU A 162 -6.21 24.90 24.31
C LEU A 162 -6.49 25.16 22.82
N GLY A 163 -7.51 25.96 22.49
CA GLY A 163 -7.86 26.31 21.12
C GLY A 163 -8.20 25.09 20.25
N GLY A 164 -8.99 24.16 20.78
CA GLY A 164 -9.36 22.91 20.10
C GLY A 164 -10.47 22.14 20.81
N VAL A 165 -10.60 20.85 20.50
CA VAL A 165 -11.59 19.96 21.13
C VAL A 165 -10.94 18.92 22.03
N ARG A 166 -11.61 18.61 23.14
CA ARG A 166 -11.30 17.51 24.04
C ARG A 166 -12.34 16.42 23.88
N LEU A 167 -11.87 15.18 23.72
CA LEU A 167 -12.72 13.99 23.59
C LEU A 167 -12.68 13.21 24.90
N GLU A 168 -13.84 12.94 25.48
CA GLU A 168 -13.96 12.14 26.69
C GLU A 168 -14.77 10.87 26.41
N PHE A 169 -14.17 9.71 26.72
CA PHE A 169 -14.83 8.41 26.64
C PHE A 169 -15.09 7.88 28.05
N THR A 170 -16.33 7.45 28.32
CA THR A 170 -16.70 6.83 29.59
C THR A 170 -16.81 5.32 29.41
N LEU A 171 -16.09 4.57 30.23
CA LEU A 171 -16.02 3.11 30.17
C LEU A 171 -16.56 2.50 31.45
N LYS A 172 -17.33 1.41 31.31
CA LYS A 172 -17.64 0.48 32.39
C LYS A 172 -17.11 -0.88 31.98
N GLU A 173 -16.04 -1.32 32.62
CA GLU A 173 -15.26 -2.50 32.21
C GLU A 173 -16.04 -3.81 32.38
N GLY A 174 -16.86 -3.91 33.43
CA GLY A 174 -17.58 -5.14 33.79
C GLY A 174 -16.64 -6.21 34.39
N PRO A 175 -17.16 -7.42 34.68
CA PRO A 175 -16.34 -8.51 35.20
C PRO A 175 -15.48 -9.14 34.10
N ARG A 176 -14.26 -9.55 34.47
CA ARG A 176 -13.35 -10.32 33.61
C ARG A 176 -13.79 -11.78 33.56
N TYR A 177 -13.90 -12.32 32.36
CA TYR A 177 -14.16 -13.72 32.09
C TYR A 177 -12.87 -14.45 31.71
N GLN A 178 -12.79 -15.71 32.11
CA GLN A 178 -11.73 -16.64 31.72
C GLN A 178 -12.29 -17.73 30.82
N LEU A 179 -11.42 -18.38 30.06
CA LEU A 179 -11.78 -19.61 29.36
C LEU A 179 -11.97 -20.72 30.39
N GLY A 180 -13.18 -21.28 30.45
CA GLY A 180 -13.51 -22.44 31.27
C GLY A 180 -13.12 -23.73 30.54
N ASP A 181 -14.09 -24.62 30.36
CA ASP A 181 -13.83 -25.89 29.67
C ASP A 181 -13.60 -25.67 28.17
N LEU A 182 -12.47 -26.15 27.67
CA LEU A 182 -12.14 -26.14 26.24
C LEU A 182 -12.20 -27.57 25.71
N LYS A 183 -13.24 -27.88 24.93
CA LYS A 183 -13.38 -29.16 24.23
C LYS A 183 -12.92 -29.01 22.79
N LEU A 184 -11.87 -29.73 22.43
CA LEU A 184 -11.31 -29.75 21.08
C LEU A 184 -11.53 -31.13 20.46
N SER A 185 -12.12 -31.18 19.28
CA SER A 185 -12.29 -32.40 18.50
C SER A 185 -11.82 -32.18 17.06
N GLY A 186 -11.29 -33.24 16.44
CA GLY A 186 -10.80 -33.20 15.06
C GLY A 186 -9.55 -32.33 14.86
N MET A 187 -8.63 -32.30 15.82
CA MET A 187 -7.38 -31.51 15.73
C MET A 187 -6.35 -32.13 14.76
N PRO A 188 -5.50 -31.32 14.11
CA PRO A 188 -4.44 -31.83 13.26
C PRO A 188 -3.37 -32.54 14.09
N GLU A 189 -2.85 -33.66 13.58
CA GLU A 189 -1.82 -34.45 14.28
C GLU A 189 -0.58 -33.61 14.61
N GLY A 190 -0.11 -33.71 15.86
CA GLY A 190 1.07 -33.01 16.35
C GLY A 190 0.91 -31.49 16.52
N PHE A 191 -0.30 -30.93 16.35
CA PHE A 191 -0.56 -29.50 16.56
C PHE A 191 -1.27 -29.25 17.90
N ARG A 192 -0.61 -28.52 18.81
CA ARG A 192 -1.22 -28.06 20.06
C ARG A 192 -2.00 -26.79 19.79
N PHE A 193 -3.25 -26.74 20.27
CA PHE A 193 -4.04 -25.51 20.21
C PHE A 193 -3.33 -24.43 21.06
N PRO A 194 -2.99 -23.26 20.50
CA PRO A 194 -2.17 -22.24 21.19
C PRO A 194 -2.99 -21.39 22.16
N TYR A 195 -3.85 -22.05 22.94
CA TYR A 195 -4.73 -21.43 23.91
C TYR A 195 -5.20 -22.46 24.94
N GLU A 196 -5.17 -22.10 26.22
CA GLU A 196 -5.44 -23.05 27.31
C GLU A 196 -6.57 -22.57 28.23
N SER A 197 -7.21 -23.54 28.88
CA SER A 197 -8.19 -23.27 29.94
C SER A 197 -7.54 -22.48 31.08
N GLY A 198 -8.29 -21.55 31.67
CA GLY A 198 -7.83 -20.65 32.74
C GLY A 198 -7.20 -19.34 32.24
N GLU A 199 -6.84 -19.23 30.96
CA GLU A 199 -6.44 -17.95 30.37
C GLU A 199 -7.64 -16.98 30.30
N PRO A 200 -7.44 -15.64 30.34
CA PRO A 200 -8.51 -14.68 30.08
C PRO A 200 -9.25 -14.99 28.78
N PHE A 201 -10.55 -14.72 28.65
CA PHE A 201 -11.27 -15.01 27.40
C PHE A 201 -10.96 -13.96 26.30
N ALA A 202 -9.82 -14.08 25.63
CA ALA A 202 -9.37 -13.14 24.61
C ALA A 202 -9.87 -13.55 23.22
N VAL A 203 -10.93 -12.89 22.73
CA VAL A 203 -11.62 -13.25 21.48
C VAL A 203 -10.67 -13.25 20.27
N SER A 204 -9.77 -12.27 20.17
CA SER A 204 -8.78 -12.21 19.09
C SER A 204 -7.79 -13.36 19.11
N ARG A 205 -7.31 -13.77 20.31
CA ARG A 205 -6.39 -14.90 20.46
C ARG A 205 -7.06 -16.22 20.12
N ILE A 206 -8.30 -16.43 20.56
CA ILE A 206 -9.09 -17.62 20.22
C ILE A 206 -9.32 -17.68 18.70
N ARG A 207 -9.76 -16.58 18.08
CA ARG A 207 -9.92 -16.50 16.62
C ARG A 207 -8.61 -16.77 15.88
N GLY A 208 -7.50 -16.21 16.37
CA GLY A 208 -6.16 -16.47 15.83
C GLY A 208 -5.75 -17.94 15.96
N ALA A 209 -6.04 -18.57 17.09
CA ALA A 209 -5.78 -19.99 17.34
C ALA A 209 -6.60 -20.89 16.41
N VAL A 210 -7.90 -20.63 16.29
CA VAL A 210 -8.80 -21.31 15.34
C VAL A 210 -8.29 -21.15 13.91
N GLN A 211 -7.94 -19.93 13.50
CA GLN A 211 -7.44 -19.66 12.16
C GLN A 211 -6.10 -20.36 11.89
N ALA A 212 -5.21 -20.43 12.87
CA ALA A 212 -3.95 -21.15 12.76
C ALA A 212 -4.16 -22.66 12.58
N THR A 213 -5.13 -23.25 13.29
CA THR A 213 -5.52 -24.66 13.12
C THR A 213 -6.09 -24.91 11.73
N LEU A 214 -6.99 -24.06 11.24
CA LEU A 214 -7.54 -24.17 9.88
C LEU A 214 -6.46 -23.99 8.80
N ASP A 215 -5.55 -23.04 8.99
CA ASP A 215 -4.43 -22.82 8.07
C ASP A 215 -3.47 -24.01 8.05
N ARG A 216 -3.32 -24.74 9.17
CA ARG A 216 -2.56 -25.99 9.22
C ARG A 216 -3.19 -27.08 8.37
N TYR A 217 -4.52 -27.23 8.41
CA TYR A 217 -5.24 -28.15 7.54
C TYR A 217 -5.13 -27.76 6.06
N ARG A 218 -5.32 -26.48 5.74
CA ARG A 218 -5.18 -25.97 4.38
C ARG A 218 -3.78 -26.16 3.81
N ALA A 219 -2.74 -26.07 4.65
CA ALA A 219 -1.36 -26.38 4.28
C ALA A 219 -1.12 -27.87 4.00
N GLN A 220 -1.97 -28.77 4.51
CA GLN A 220 -1.94 -30.21 4.21
C GLN A 220 -2.83 -30.58 3.00
N GLY A 221 -3.44 -29.60 2.32
CA GLY A 221 -4.29 -29.81 1.14
C GLY A 221 -5.80 -29.88 1.42
N TYR A 222 -6.20 -29.70 2.68
CA TYR A 222 -7.60 -29.67 3.10
C TYR A 222 -8.18 -28.26 2.98
N ALA A 223 -8.48 -27.85 1.74
CA ALA A 223 -8.88 -26.48 1.42
C ALA A 223 -10.20 -26.05 2.08
N LEU A 224 -11.13 -27.00 2.20
CA LEU A 224 -12.49 -26.80 2.71
C LEU A 224 -12.63 -27.08 4.21
N ALA A 225 -11.52 -27.11 4.94
CA ALA A 225 -11.55 -27.32 6.39
C ALA A 225 -12.38 -26.23 7.09
N LYS A 226 -13.25 -26.66 8.02
CA LYS A 226 -14.19 -25.82 8.75
C LYS A 226 -14.13 -26.13 10.24
N VAL A 227 -14.64 -25.20 11.04
CA VAL A 227 -14.81 -25.36 12.47
C VAL A 227 -16.26 -25.10 12.83
N ASN A 228 -16.85 -25.98 13.63
CA ASN A 228 -18.12 -25.75 14.29
C ASN A 228 -17.81 -25.30 15.72
N GLU A 229 -18.19 -24.07 16.05
CA GLU A 229 -17.95 -23.46 17.36
C GLU A 229 -19.26 -23.35 18.13
N ALA A 230 -19.26 -23.85 19.37
CA ALA A 230 -20.31 -23.60 20.34
C ALA A 230 -19.70 -22.97 21.59
N SER A 231 -20.36 -21.94 22.13
CA SER A 231 -19.89 -21.23 23.33
C SER A 231 -21.02 -21.15 24.35
N GLN A 232 -20.67 -21.31 25.63
CA GLN A 232 -21.59 -21.16 26.76
C GLN A 232 -20.98 -20.24 27.81
N VAL A 233 -21.70 -19.16 28.14
CA VAL A 233 -21.28 -18.19 29.14
C VAL A 233 -21.82 -18.59 30.51
N HIS A 234 -20.92 -18.83 31.47
CA HIS A 234 -21.25 -19.13 32.85
C HIS A 234 -21.00 -17.89 33.73
N HIS A 235 -22.07 -17.12 33.98
CA HIS A 235 -21.99 -15.87 34.75
C HIS A 235 -21.53 -16.08 36.20
N GLU A 236 -21.96 -17.17 36.85
CA GLU A 236 -21.64 -17.47 38.25
C GLU A 236 -20.14 -17.71 38.47
N ARG A 237 -19.50 -18.45 37.56
CA ARG A 237 -18.08 -18.78 37.61
C ARG A 237 -17.19 -17.78 36.86
N ARG A 238 -17.80 -16.80 36.17
CA ARG A 238 -17.13 -15.85 35.27
C ARG A 238 -16.24 -16.57 34.24
N GLN A 239 -16.80 -17.62 33.66
CA GLN A 239 -16.11 -18.48 32.70
C GLN A 239 -16.91 -18.59 31.41
N VAL A 240 -16.23 -18.77 30.30
CA VAL A 240 -16.84 -19.14 29.01
C VAL A 240 -16.31 -20.49 28.61
N SER A 241 -17.19 -21.46 28.46
CA SER A 241 -16.85 -22.80 27.94
C SER A 241 -16.95 -22.77 26.42
N LEU A 242 -15.98 -23.40 25.76
CA LEU A 242 -15.85 -23.39 24.31
C LEU A 242 -15.72 -24.83 23.79
N GLU A 243 -16.56 -25.18 22.83
CA GLU A 243 -16.48 -26.43 22.09
C GLU A 243 -16.14 -26.13 20.63
N LEU A 244 -14.99 -26.61 20.19
CA LEU A 244 -14.48 -26.44 18.84
C LEU A 244 -14.33 -27.82 18.18
N ASN A 245 -15.17 -28.09 17.20
CA ASN A 245 -15.10 -29.29 16.37
C ASN A 245 -14.57 -28.94 14.99
N PHE A 246 -13.35 -29.38 14.68
CA PHE A 246 -12.69 -29.15 13.40
C PHE A 246 -13.00 -30.30 12.44
N ASP A 247 -13.59 -29.97 11.30
CA ASP A 247 -13.76 -30.88 10.17
C ASP A 247 -12.71 -30.56 9.10
N LYS A 248 -11.82 -31.51 8.85
CA LYS A 248 -10.79 -31.39 7.82
C LYS A 248 -11.35 -31.50 6.39
N GLY A 249 -12.44 -32.22 6.17
CA GLY A 249 -12.93 -32.52 4.82
C GLY A 249 -11.96 -33.34 3.95
N PRO A 250 -12.22 -33.47 2.63
CA PRO A 250 -11.38 -34.23 1.70
C PRO A 250 -10.13 -33.46 1.28
N LEU A 251 -9.12 -34.18 0.77
CA LEU A 251 -8.00 -33.57 0.04
C LEU A 251 -8.53 -32.92 -1.24
N CYS A 252 -8.09 -31.69 -1.51
CA CYS A 252 -8.63 -30.91 -2.62
C CYS A 252 -7.64 -30.75 -3.79
N THR A 253 -8.16 -30.77 -5.02
CA THR A 253 -7.46 -30.33 -6.24
C THR A 253 -8.04 -29.02 -6.74
N ILE A 254 -7.21 -28.20 -7.39
CA ILE A 254 -7.61 -26.91 -7.95
C ILE A 254 -8.30 -27.15 -9.28
N ALA A 255 -9.61 -26.93 -9.37
CA ALA A 255 -10.36 -27.03 -10.62
C ALA A 255 -10.22 -25.76 -11.48
N ASP A 256 -10.22 -24.58 -10.84
CA ASP A 256 -10.06 -23.30 -11.51
C ASP A 256 -9.43 -22.26 -10.56
N ILE A 257 -8.83 -21.20 -11.13
CA ILE A 257 -8.30 -20.05 -10.41
C ILE A 257 -9.03 -18.79 -10.89
N ARG A 258 -9.83 -18.23 -10.00
CA ARG A 258 -10.55 -16.98 -10.24
C ARG A 258 -9.82 -15.81 -9.62
N VAL A 259 -9.70 -14.72 -10.35
CA VAL A 259 -9.09 -13.48 -9.86
C VAL A 259 -10.18 -12.41 -9.80
N GLU A 260 -10.41 -11.86 -8.62
CA GLU A 260 -11.45 -10.89 -8.32
C GLU A 260 -10.86 -9.64 -7.63
N GLY A 261 -11.61 -8.53 -7.65
CA GLY A 261 -11.22 -7.28 -6.96
C GLY A 261 -10.32 -6.33 -7.76
N LEU A 262 -9.76 -6.77 -8.88
CA LEU A 262 -9.00 -5.91 -9.79
C LEU A 262 -9.94 -4.95 -10.54
N GLN A 263 -9.65 -3.65 -10.53
CA GLN A 263 -10.39 -2.62 -11.26
C GLN A 263 -9.65 -2.13 -12.51
N ARG A 264 -8.32 -2.21 -12.47
CA ARG A 264 -7.39 -1.59 -13.42
C ARG A 264 -6.53 -2.60 -14.15
N LEU A 265 -6.11 -3.64 -13.44
CA LEU A 265 -5.23 -4.67 -13.96
C LEU A 265 -6.08 -5.80 -14.55
N ASP A 266 -5.69 -6.26 -15.74
CA ASP A 266 -6.35 -7.39 -16.41
C ASP A 266 -6.19 -8.69 -15.58
N PRO A 267 -7.29 -9.32 -15.13
CA PRO A 267 -7.25 -10.60 -14.42
C PRO A 267 -6.51 -11.71 -15.17
N ASP A 268 -6.60 -11.77 -16.49
CA ASP A 268 -5.92 -12.80 -17.29
C ASP A 268 -4.42 -12.60 -17.29
N ARG A 269 -3.97 -11.34 -17.27
CA ARG A 269 -2.55 -11.02 -17.10
C ARG A 269 -2.03 -11.50 -15.76
N VAL A 270 -2.83 -11.38 -14.69
CA VAL A 270 -2.47 -11.90 -13.36
C VAL A 270 -2.44 -13.43 -13.36
N ARG A 271 -3.43 -14.10 -13.98
CA ARG A 271 -3.45 -15.56 -14.11
C ARG A 271 -2.23 -16.10 -14.85
N GLN A 272 -1.83 -15.46 -15.96
CA GLN A 272 -0.61 -15.80 -16.69
C GLN A 272 0.65 -15.73 -15.83
N LEU A 273 0.67 -14.79 -14.88
CA LEU A 273 1.79 -14.63 -13.97
C LEU A 273 1.82 -15.71 -12.89
N LEU A 274 0.72 -16.35 -12.51
CA LEU A 274 0.68 -17.38 -11.46
C LEU A 274 1.49 -18.63 -11.84
N ARG A 275 2.21 -19.22 -10.89
CA ARG A 275 2.88 -20.52 -11.09
C ARG A 275 1.92 -21.70 -10.92
N VAL A 276 0.89 -21.53 -10.10
CA VAL A 276 -0.12 -22.56 -9.82
C VAL A 276 -1.02 -22.74 -11.05
N ARG A 277 -1.39 -23.99 -11.34
CA ARG A 277 -2.25 -24.35 -12.46
C ARG A 277 -3.41 -25.23 -12.00
N PRO A 278 -4.58 -25.13 -12.66
CA PRO A 278 -5.65 -26.12 -12.51
C PRO A 278 -5.14 -27.56 -12.69
N GLY A 279 -5.73 -28.50 -11.95
CA GLY A 279 -5.34 -29.91 -11.88
C GLY A 279 -4.30 -30.24 -10.80
N GLN A 280 -3.66 -29.24 -10.18
CA GLN A 280 -2.73 -29.46 -9.08
C GLN A 280 -3.46 -29.68 -7.74
N PHE A 281 -2.82 -30.36 -6.79
CA PHE A 281 -3.32 -30.37 -5.41
C PHE A 281 -3.35 -28.96 -4.84
N TYR A 282 -4.36 -28.68 -4.03
CA TYR A 282 -4.47 -27.40 -3.35
C TYR A 282 -3.33 -27.24 -2.35
N ASP A 283 -2.55 -26.18 -2.51
CA ASP A 283 -1.52 -25.78 -1.56
C ASP A 283 -1.74 -24.32 -1.17
N HIS A 284 -2.23 -24.11 0.05
CA HIS A 284 -2.51 -22.79 0.58
C HIS A 284 -1.24 -21.93 0.74
N GLN A 285 -0.12 -22.55 1.10
CA GLN A 285 1.14 -21.82 1.27
C GLN A 285 1.66 -21.35 -0.09
N LEU A 286 1.59 -22.21 -1.10
CA LEU A 286 1.99 -21.85 -2.46
C LEU A 286 1.14 -20.71 -3.02
N LEU A 287 -0.19 -20.71 -2.81
CA LEU A 287 -1.06 -19.61 -3.23
C LEU A 287 -0.75 -18.30 -2.47
N LYS A 288 -0.45 -18.36 -1.16
CA LYS A 288 0.04 -17.20 -0.40
C LYS A 288 1.37 -16.67 -0.93
N GLU A 289 2.30 -17.55 -1.29
CA GLU A 289 3.56 -17.17 -1.94
C GLU A 289 3.33 -16.50 -3.29
N GLU A 290 2.36 -16.95 -4.09
CA GLU A 290 1.99 -16.31 -5.35
C GLU A 290 1.51 -14.87 -5.13
N ILE A 291 0.65 -14.64 -4.14
CA ILE A 291 0.21 -13.28 -3.78
C ILE A 291 1.41 -12.44 -3.33
N GLY A 292 2.28 -12.98 -2.48
CA GLY A 292 3.51 -12.31 -2.06
C GLY A 292 4.41 -11.94 -3.24
N ARG A 293 4.53 -12.82 -4.23
CA ARG A 293 5.29 -12.58 -5.47
C ARG A 293 4.63 -11.49 -6.31
N LEU A 294 3.32 -11.51 -6.51
CA LEU A 294 2.58 -10.46 -7.23
C LEU A 294 2.72 -9.09 -6.54
N ARG A 295 2.71 -9.05 -5.21
CA ARG A 295 2.99 -7.85 -4.41
C ARG A 295 4.43 -7.38 -4.61
N GLY A 296 5.39 -8.30 -4.58
CA GLY A 296 6.81 -8.01 -4.87
C GLY A 296 7.07 -7.55 -6.31
N LEU A 297 6.18 -7.87 -7.26
CA LEU A 297 6.23 -7.31 -8.62
C LEU A 297 5.70 -5.87 -8.67
N GLY A 298 5.02 -5.39 -7.63
CA GLY A 298 4.40 -4.06 -7.55
C GLY A 298 3.04 -3.97 -8.24
N LEU A 299 2.38 -5.10 -8.52
CA LEU A 299 1.11 -5.15 -9.26
C LEU A 299 -0.13 -5.05 -8.37
N ILE A 300 -0.02 -5.54 -7.14
CA ILE A 300 -1.09 -5.54 -6.14
C ILE A 300 -0.59 -4.94 -4.83
N LEU A 301 -1.50 -4.34 -4.06
CA LEU A 301 -1.22 -3.86 -2.71
C LEU A 301 -1.37 -5.00 -1.70
N ASP A 302 -2.49 -5.71 -1.82
CA ASP A 302 -2.84 -6.79 -0.93
C ASP A 302 -3.64 -7.86 -1.66
N GLY A 303 -3.78 -9.02 -1.02
CA GLY A 303 -4.59 -10.09 -1.54
C GLY A 303 -4.86 -11.18 -0.52
N ALA A 304 -5.99 -11.85 -0.69
CA ALA A 304 -6.37 -13.02 0.07
C ALA A 304 -6.74 -14.17 -0.86
N VAL A 305 -6.59 -15.39 -0.34
CA VAL A 305 -7.00 -16.62 -1.02
C VAL A 305 -8.21 -17.17 -0.29
N GLU A 306 -9.28 -17.42 -1.03
CA GLU A 306 -10.45 -18.16 -0.57
C GLU A 306 -10.59 -19.43 -1.40
N ALA A 307 -10.93 -20.54 -0.73
CA ALA A 307 -11.23 -21.81 -1.41
C ALA A 307 -12.74 -21.99 -1.43
N GLN A 308 -13.33 -22.02 -2.62
CA GLN A 308 -14.73 -22.33 -2.84
C GLN A 308 -14.86 -23.77 -3.33
N ALA A 309 -15.93 -24.47 -2.93
CA ALA A 309 -16.18 -25.82 -3.40
C ALA A 309 -16.41 -25.81 -4.92
N GLY A 310 -15.76 -26.73 -5.63
CA GLY A 310 -15.98 -26.96 -7.06
C GLY A 310 -17.23 -27.80 -7.31
N GLU A 311 -17.49 -28.09 -8.59
CA GLU A 311 -18.64 -28.89 -9.00
C GLU A 311 -18.54 -30.35 -8.54
N LYS A 312 -17.32 -30.90 -8.46
CA LYS A 312 -17.09 -32.28 -8.01
C LYS A 312 -16.59 -32.33 -6.57
N PRO A 313 -16.92 -33.41 -5.83
CA PRO A 313 -16.34 -33.65 -4.51
C PRO A 313 -14.80 -33.70 -4.58
N GLY A 314 -14.13 -32.94 -3.70
CA GLY A 314 -12.67 -32.86 -3.67
C GLY A 314 -12.07 -31.89 -4.70
N GLU A 315 -12.89 -31.18 -5.49
CA GLU A 315 -12.42 -30.06 -6.31
C GLU A 315 -12.70 -28.72 -5.62
N VAL A 316 -11.80 -27.76 -5.80
CA VAL A 316 -11.99 -26.38 -5.31
C VAL A 316 -11.63 -25.35 -6.37
N ILE A 317 -12.36 -24.24 -6.34
CA ILE A 317 -12.04 -23.03 -7.08
C ILE A 317 -11.24 -22.13 -6.13
N ALA A 318 -9.99 -21.83 -6.49
CA ALA A 318 -9.16 -20.89 -5.75
C ALA A 318 -9.51 -19.47 -6.18
N VAL A 319 -10.23 -18.74 -5.32
CA VAL A 319 -10.60 -17.35 -5.57
C VAL A 319 -9.56 -16.43 -4.92
N LEU A 320 -8.86 -15.68 -5.77
CA LEU A 320 -7.88 -14.68 -5.38
C LEU A 320 -8.55 -13.32 -5.34
N HIS A 321 -8.85 -12.86 -4.13
CA HIS A 321 -9.36 -11.50 -3.89
C HIS A 321 -8.18 -10.55 -3.84
N LEU A 322 -7.92 -9.83 -4.93
CA LEU A 322 -6.74 -8.98 -5.08
C LEU A 322 -7.12 -7.50 -5.11
N ALA A 323 -6.36 -6.69 -4.38
CA ALA A 323 -6.45 -5.25 -4.44
C ALA A 323 -5.37 -4.72 -5.40
N ASP A 324 -5.79 -4.17 -6.54
CA ASP A 324 -4.84 -3.64 -7.52
C ASP A 324 -3.97 -2.50 -6.95
N ALA A 325 -2.71 -2.48 -7.36
CA ALA A 325 -1.85 -1.34 -7.09
C ALA A 325 -2.17 -0.23 -8.09
N MET A 326 -2.50 0.94 -7.55
CA MET A 326 -2.53 2.16 -8.35
C MET A 326 -1.18 2.34 -9.06
N GLN A 327 -1.22 2.85 -10.29
CA GLN A 327 -0.01 3.24 -11.00
C GLN A 327 0.74 4.28 -10.15
N ARG A 328 1.99 3.97 -9.82
CA ARG A 328 2.85 4.79 -8.97
C ARG A 328 4.14 5.07 -9.70
N TRP A 329 4.58 6.32 -9.59
CA TRP A 329 5.86 6.77 -10.10
C TRP A 329 6.81 6.92 -8.91
N PHE A 330 8.02 6.40 -9.06
CA PHE A 330 9.09 6.45 -8.08
C PHE A 330 10.21 7.31 -8.66
N PRO A 331 10.12 8.65 -8.55
CA PRO A 331 11.25 9.51 -8.82
C PRO A 331 12.30 9.32 -7.71
N ALA A 332 13.56 9.23 -8.10
CA ALA A 332 14.69 9.22 -7.17
C ALA A 332 15.75 10.21 -7.65
N PHE A 333 16.38 10.88 -6.70
CA PHE A 333 17.51 11.76 -6.92
C PHE A 333 18.62 11.36 -5.96
N SER A 334 19.84 11.23 -6.47
CA SER A 334 21.02 10.99 -5.66
C SER A 334 22.15 11.91 -6.11
N MET A 335 22.90 12.43 -5.15
CA MET A 335 24.10 13.21 -5.37
C MET A 335 25.23 12.58 -4.58
N THR A 336 26.29 12.19 -5.28
CA THR A 336 27.42 11.47 -4.70
C THR A 336 28.73 12.13 -5.14
N TYR A 337 29.66 12.34 -4.21
CA TYR A 337 31.00 12.80 -4.55
C TYR A 337 31.94 11.60 -4.70
N LEU A 338 32.59 11.47 -5.87
CA LEU A 338 33.60 10.46 -6.14
C LEU A 338 34.96 11.14 -6.32
N PRO A 339 35.98 10.82 -5.50
CA PRO A 339 37.34 11.29 -5.73
C PRO A 339 37.81 10.95 -7.15
N GLY A 340 38.37 11.93 -7.87
CA GLY A 340 38.81 11.78 -9.26
C GLY A 340 37.74 12.06 -10.33
N GLU A 341 36.45 12.00 -10.00
CA GLU A 341 35.34 12.30 -10.91
C GLU A 341 34.54 13.55 -10.50
N GLY A 342 34.55 13.87 -9.21
CA GLY A 342 33.78 14.96 -8.62
C GLY A 342 32.34 14.57 -8.30
N THR A 343 31.42 15.51 -8.48
CA THR A 343 30.00 15.30 -8.18
C THR A 343 29.33 14.49 -9.27
N VAL A 344 28.66 13.40 -8.86
CA VAL A 344 27.82 12.54 -9.69
C VAL A 344 26.37 12.72 -9.25
N LEU A 345 25.53 13.16 -10.18
CA LEU A 345 24.08 13.27 -10.02
C LEU A 345 23.42 12.09 -10.71
N LEU A 346 22.49 11.44 -10.02
CA LEU A 346 21.59 10.42 -10.56
C LEU A 346 20.17 10.93 -10.43
N LEU A 347 19.50 11.06 -11.58
CA LEU A 347 18.05 11.26 -11.67
C LEU A 347 17.44 9.97 -12.18
N GLN A 348 16.46 9.44 -11.47
CA GLN A 348 15.80 8.20 -11.83
C GLN A 348 14.29 8.38 -11.76
N LEU A 349 13.58 7.73 -12.68
CA LEU A 349 12.13 7.64 -12.66
C LEU A 349 11.74 6.20 -13.00
N SER A 350 10.95 5.56 -12.15
CA SER A 350 10.47 4.20 -12.41
C SER A 350 8.99 4.02 -12.08
N SER A 351 8.36 3.06 -12.73
CA SER A 351 6.99 2.62 -12.45
C SER A 351 6.89 1.12 -12.67
N PRO A 352 6.46 0.33 -11.67
CA PRO A 352 6.39 -1.13 -11.78
C PRO A 352 5.20 -1.64 -12.61
N ASN A 353 4.19 -0.79 -12.85
CA ASN A 353 2.95 -1.15 -13.53
C ASN A 353 2.47 -0.03 -14.47
N LEU A 354 3.33 0.35 -15.42
CA LEU A 354 3.02 1.32 -16.47
C LEU A 354 1.79 0.88 -17.27
N ALA A 355 0.87 1.83 -17.46
CA ALA A 355 -0.38 1.62 -18.21
C ALA A 355 -1.22 0.44 -17.71
N GLN A 356 -1.02 0.00 -16.46
CA GLN A 356 -1.75 -1.11 -15.83
C GLN A 356 -1.61 -2.44 -16.57
N ARG A 357 -0.51 -2.64 -17.32
CA ARG A 357 -0.26 -3.83 -18.15
C ARG A 357 0.80 -4.77 -17.57
N ALA A 358 1.14 -4.62 -16.30
CA ALA A 358 2.32 -5.23 -15.69
C ALA A 358 3.63 -4.89 -16.43
N LEU A 359 3.66 -3.73 -17.11
CA LEU A 359 4.86 -3.22 -17.78
C LEU A 359 5.68 -2.41 -16.78
N ARG A 360 6.97 -2.71 -16.67
CA ARG A 360 7.91 -1.96 -15.85
C ARG A 360 8.59 -0.92 -16.69
N PHE A 361 8.44 0.33 -16.27
CA PHE A 361 9.17 1.47 -16.80
C PHE A 361 10.32 1.81 -15.87
N TYR A 362 11.48 2.07 -16.45
CA TYR A 362 12.63 2.59 -15.73
C TYR A 362 13.42 3.52 -16.64
N SER A 363 13.69 4.73 -16.18
CA SER A 363 14.60 5.67 -16.80
C SER A 363 15.61 6.17 -15.78
N SER A 364 16.86 6.30 -16.20
CA SER A 364 17.94 6.88 -15.40
C SER A 364 18.79 7.83 -16.22
N LEU A 365 19.19 8.93 -15.58
CA LEU A 365 20.13 9.91 -16.09
C LEU A 365 21.25 10.09 -15.08
N TRP A 366 22.47 9.71 -15.46
CA TRP A 366 23.69 9.93 -14.70
C TRP A 366 24.43 11.12 -15.29
N LEU A 367 24.79 12.11 -14.46
CA LEU A 367 25.53 13.30 -14.87
C LEU A 367 26.74 13.49 -13.95
N SER A 368 27.92 13.65 -14.54
CA SER A 368 29.14 14.06 -13.87
C SER A 368 30.08 14.78 -14.85
N GLY A 369 31.25 15.19 -14.38
CA GLY A 369 32.31 15.68 -15.27
C GLY A 369 32.82 14.62 -16.26
N GLN A 370 32.66 13.32 -15.94
CA GLN A 370 33.16 12.21 -16.76
C GLN A 370 32.07 11.40 -17.46
N ARG A 371 30.81 11.46 -17.04
CA ARG A 371 29.74 10.63 -17.63
C ARG A 371 28.44 11.40 -17.81
N GLN A 372 27.80 11.20 -18.96
CA GLN A 372 26.41 11.56 -19.23
C GLN A 372 25.71 10.32 -19.77
N LEU A 373 25.01 9.58 -18.91
CA LEU A 373 24.39 8.31 -19.26
C LEU A 373 22.88 8.43 -19.13
N PHE A 374 22.18 8.39 -20.25
CA PHE A 374 20.74 8.27 -20.31
C PHE A 374 20.35 6.85 -20.71
N ASP A 375 19.51 6.23 -19.88
CA ASP A 375 18.94 4.91 -20.15
C ASP A 375 17.42 4.99 -19.97
N LEU A 376 16.68 4.38 -20.89
CA LEU A 376 15.24 4.18 -20.81
C LEU A 376 14.97 2.72 -21.12
N SER A 377 14.22 2.06 -20.24
CA SER A 377 13.89 0.65 -20.38
C SER A 377 12.41 0.37 -20.09
N LEU A 378 11.88 -0.55 -20.87
CA LEU A 378 10.56 -1.15 -20.70
C LEU A 378 10.75 -2.66 -20.57
N SER A 379 10.19 -3.26 -19.53
CA SER A 379 10.26 -4.72 -19.35
C SER A 379 8.94 -5.30 -18.87
N GLN A 380 8.67 -6.53 -19.27
CA GLN A 380 7.45 -7.26 -18.97
C GLN A 380 7.83 -8.59 -18.30
N PRO A 381 7.54 -8.77 -17.00
CA PRO A 381 7.66 -10.07 -16.35
C PRO A 381 6.53 -10.99 -16.82
N GLY A 382 6.79 -12.29 -16.93
CA GLY A 382 5.80 -13.28 -17.36
C GLY A 382 5.34 -13.07 -18.80
N TYR A 383 6.27 -12.84 -19.73
CA TYR A 383 5.97 -12.65 -21.14
C TYR A 383 5.45 -13.94 -21.79
N PHE A 384 6.18 -15.06 -21.66
CA PHE A 384 5.73 -16.40 -22.10
C PHE A 384 5.44 -17.34 -20.92
N HIS A 385 6.17 -17.19 -19.82
CA HIS A 385 6.09 -18.07 -18.65
C HIS A 385 6.19 -17.28 -17.33
N PRO A 386 5.47 -17.62 -16.25
CA PRO A 386 5.47 -16.93 -14.93
C PRO A 386 6.82 -16.47 -14.33
N LEU A 387 7.91 -17.10 -14.76
CA LEU A 387 9.28 -16.93 -14.24
C LEU A 387 10.22 -16.25 -15.22
N ASP A 388 9.73 -15.80 -16.37
CA ASP A 388 10.50 -15.08 -17.36
C ASP A 388 10.30 -13.56 -17.30
N SER A 389 11.11 -12.86 -18.09
CA SER A 389 10.97 -11.43 -18.34
C SER A 389 11.56 -11.11 -19.69
N ALA A 390 10.85 -10.31 -20.48
CA ALA A 390 11.35 -9.70 -21.71
C ALA A 390 11.53 -8.19 -21.50
N GLY A 391 12.48 -7.55 -22.18
CA GLY A 391 12.68 -6.12 -22.05
C GLY A 391 13.42 -5.48 -23.22
N ILE A 392 13.15 -4.21 -23.43
CA ILE A 392 13.77 -3.33 -24.42
C ILE A 392 14.39 -2.16 -23.68
N GLU A 393 15.60 -1.78 -24.06
CA GLU A 393 16.32 -0.65 -23.51
C GLU A 393 16.87 0.21 -24.64
N ILE A 394 16.65 1.51 -24.56
CA ILE A 394 17.28 2.52 -25.41
C ILE A 394 18.24 3.30 -24.52
N HIS A 395 19.44 3.53 -25.01
CA HIS A 395 20.46 4.22 -24.23
C HIS A 395 21.28 5.19 -25.08
N ASN A 396 21.68 6.28 -24.45
CA ASN A 396 22.62 7.26 -24.98
C ASN A 396 23.65 7.56 -23.87
N ARG A 397 24.91 7.20 -24.13
CA ARG A 397 25.97 7.14 -23.12
C ARG A 397 27.18 7.86 -23.64
N ASP A 398 27.51 8.99 -23.02
CA ASP A 398 28.77 9.70 -23.20
C ASP A 398 29.66 9.43 -21.99
N ARG A 399 30.88 8.96 -22.23
CA ARG A 399 31.88 8.68 -21.20
C ARG A 399 33.22 9.27 -21.60
N GLN A 400 33.79 10.05 -20.71
CA GLN A 400 35.14 10.58 -20.80
C GLN A 400 36.05 9.74 -19.90
N MET A 401 37.06 9.12 -20.51
CA MET A 401 38.15 8.43 -19.85
C MET A 401 39.43 9.25 -20.05
N ALA A 402 40.52 8.87 -19.39
CA ALA A 402 41.77 9.65 -19.43
C ALA A 402 42.32 9.97 -20.84
N LEU A 403 42.09 9.10 -21.83
CA LEU A 403 42.65 9.23 -23.19
C LEU A 403 41.59 9.15 -24.29
N ILE A 404 40.35 8.81 -23.96
CA ILE A 404 39.31 8.48 -24.93
C ILE A 404 37.96 8.97 -24.42
N ARG A 405 37.22 9.64 -25.29
CA ARG A 405 35.79 9.87 -25.13
C ARG A 405 35.02 8.87 -25.97
N THR A 406 34.07 8.16 -25.36
CA THR A 406 33.21 7.21 -26.05
C THR A 406 31.77 7.67 -25.98
N GLN A 407 31.15 7.83 -27.15
CA GLN A 407 29.73 8.09 -27.30
C GLN A 407 29.06 6.83 -27.84
N THR A 408 28.11 6.28 -27.11
CA THR A 408 27.37 5.07 -27.48
C THR A 408 25.88 5.36 -27.48
N GLN A 409 25.24 5.16 -28.62
CA GLN A 409 23.81 5.25 -28.78
C GLN A 409 23.30 3.92 -29.30
N GLY A 410 22.32 3.33 -28.64
CA GLY A 410 21.92 1.99 -29.00
C GLY A 410 20.60 1.53 -28.45
N LEU A 411 20.22 0.36 -28.92
CA LEU A 411 19.05 -0.39 -28.49
C LEU A 411 19.51 -1.76 -28.01
N SER A 412 18.91 -2.24 -26.92
CA SER A 412 19.10 -3.61 -26.46
C SER A 412 17.77 -4.32 -26.28
N LEU A 413 17.74 -5.58 -26.70
CA LEU A 413 16.67 -6.53 -26.43
C LEU A 413 17.18 -7.54 -25.41
N SER A 414 16.36 -7.85 -24.42
CA SER A 414 16.72 -8.79 -23.37
C SER A 414 15.59 -9.76 -23.09
N TYR A 415 15.96 -11.01 -22.82
CA TYR A 415 15.04 -12.03 -22.37
C TYR A 415 15.73 -12.85 -21.28
N GLY A 416 15.02 -13.21 -20.23
CA GLY A 416 15.58 -14.07 -19.19
C GLY A 416 14.52 -14.87 -18.49
N MET A 417 14.86 -16.08 -18.08
CA MET A 417 13.96 -17.00 -17.40
C MET A 417 14.65 -17.62 -16.18
N SER A 418 13.87 -17.88 -15.14
CA SER A 418 14.31 -18.71 -14.01
C SER A 418 13.96 -20.17 -14.30
N LEU A 419 14.92 -21.08 -14.14
CA LEU A 419 14.75 -22.50 -14.46
C LEU A 419 14.14 -23.30 -13.29
N ASP A 420 14.16 -22.75 -12.09
CA ASP A 420 13.55 -23.36 -10.91
C ASP A 420 12.61 -22.40 -10.18
N ALA A 421 11.64 -22.97 -9.46
CA ALA A 421 10.66 -22.19 -8.69
C ALA A 421 11.29 -21.33 -7.60
N ARG A 422 12.44 -21.76 -7.06
CA ARG A 422 13.26 -21.02 -6.07
C ARG A 422 14.14 -19.94 -6.69
N ARG A 423 14.15 -19.82 -8.03
CA ARG A 423 14.95 -18.84 -8.81
C ARG A 423 16.45 -18.89 -8.52
N ARG A 424 16.96 -20.07 -8.15
CA ARG A 424 18.40 -20.29 -7.99
C ARG A 424 19.09 -20.27 -9.35
N TRP A 425 18.50 -20.90 -10.36
CA TRP A 425 19.03 -20.93 -11.71
C TRP A 425 18.32 -19.89 -12.59
N ARG A 426 19.09 -19.01 -13.23
CA ARG A 426 18.56 -18.05 -14.19
C ARG A 426 19.43 -18.00 -15.43
N ILE A 427 18.79 -18.16 -16.59
CA ILE A 427 19.40 -17.95 -17.90
C ILE A 427 18.87 -16.64 -18.49
N SER A 428 19.73 -15.87 -19.14
CA SER A 428 19.36 -14.63 -19.81
C SER A 428 20.15 -14.43 -21.09
N SER A 429 19.51 -13.83 -22.07
CA SER A 429 20.10 -13.37 -23.31
C SER A 429 19.93 -11.85 -23.42
N ARG A 430 20.93 -11.19 -24.00
CA ARG A 430 20.86 -9.79 -24.38
C ARG A 430 21.46 -9.60 -25.77
N PHE A 431 20.69 -8.98 -26.64
CA PHE A 431 21.10 -8.57 -27.97
C PHE A 431 21.22 -7.05 -28.01
N LEU A 432 22.35 -6.54 -28.49
CA LEU A 432 22.71 -5.12 -28.51
C LEU A 432 22.99 -4.67 -29.94
N LEU A 433 22.46 -3.50 -30.28
CA LEU A 433 22.70 -2.78 -31.53
C LEU A 433 23.13 -1.35 -31.16
N ASP A 434 24.42 -1.06 -31.30
CA ASP A 434 24.99 0.21 -30.88
C ASP A 434 25.68 0.91 -32.05
N ARG A 435 25.57 2.24 -32.08
CA ARG A 435 26.51 3.13 -32.77
C ARG A 435 27.50 3.65 -31.74
N VAL A 436 28.79 3.40 -31.98
CA VAL A 436 29.88 3.78 -31.07
C VAL A 436 30.81 4.74 -31.80
N VAL A 437 31.03 5.92 -31.23
CA VAL A 437 32.06 6.87 -31.68
C VAL A 437 33.11 6.95 -30.58
N SER A 438 34.37 6.76 -30.94
CA SER A 438 35.50 6.90 -30.01
C SER A 438 36.42 8.01 -30.49
N THR A 439 36.64 9.02 -29.65
CA THR A 439 37.45 10.20 -29.96
C THR A 439 38.65 10.25 -29.01
N ALA A 440 39.84 10.47 -29.57
CA ALA A 440 41.07 10.70 -28.82
C ALA A 440 40.95 11.97 -27.96
N GLN A 441 41.47 11.93 -26.74
CA GLN A 441 41.62 13.10 -25.88
C GLN A 441 43.10 13.36 -25.59
N SER A 442 43.50 14.62 -25.63
CA SER A 442 44.87 15.04 -25.28
C SER A 442 45.07 15.03 -23.77
N LEU A 443 46.30 14.69 -23.36
CA LEU A 443 46.72 14.82 -21.97
C LEU A 443 46.81 16.31 -21.56
N PRO A 444 46.78 16.62 -20.25
CA PRO A 444 47.01 17.98 -19.75
C PRO A 444 48.31 18.62 -20.27
N SER A 445 48.35 19.94 -20.25
CA SER A 445 49.50 20.74 -20.69
C SER A 445 50.81 20.29 -20.02
N GLY A 446 51.87 20.14 -20.82
CA GLY A 446 53.18 19.61 -20.39
C GLY A 446 53.46 18.14 -20.77
N PHE A 447 52.48 17.41 -21.31
CA PHE A 447 52.64 16.03 -21.81
C PHE A 447 52.31 15.90 -23.31
N GLU A 448 52.35 16.99 -24.07
CA GLU A 448 51.91 17.05 -25.48
C GLU A 448 52.63 16.04 -26.37
N ALA A 449 53.97 15.95 -26.30
CA ALA A 449 54.74 14.97 -27.06
C ALA A 449 54.42 13.51 -26.69
N ALA A 450 54.09 13.23 -25.42
CA ALA A 450 53.68 11.90 -24.97
C ALA A 450 52.24 11.58 -25.38
N SER A 451 51.36 12.58 -25.38
CA SER A 451 49.99 12.50 -25.89
C SER A 451 49.97 12.18 -27.37
N ASP A 452 50.75 12.89 -28.18
CA ASP A 452 50.82 12.68 -29.63
C ASP A 452 51.39 11.30 -29.98
N ALA A 453 52.43 10.86 -29.27
CA ALA A 453 53.00 9.52 -29.47
C ALA A 453 52.03 8.39 -29.06
N LEU A 454 51.28 8.57 -27.96
CA LEU A 454 50.29 7.60 -27.51
C LEU A 454 49.05 7.58 -28.41
N GLN A 455 48.56 8.74 -28.84
CA GLN A 455 47.44 8.84 -29.77
C GLN A 455 47.79 8.27 -31.14
N ALA A 456 48.97 8.61 -31.70
CA ALA A 456 49.45 8.07 -32.97
C ALA A 456 49.66 6.55 -32.93
N ARG A 457 49.84 5.96 -31.74
CA ARG A 457 49.99 4.51 -31.55
C ARG A 457 48.68 3.79 -31.24
N PHE A 458 47.76 4.44 -30.51
CA PHE A 458 46.46 3.87 -30.11
C PHE A 458 45.39 4.04 -31.20
N PHE A 459 45.40 5.18 -31.91
CA PHE A 459 44.50 5.49 -33.04
C PHE A 459 45.16 5.23 -34.40
N LYS A 460 46.33 4.55 -34.43
CA LYS A 460 47.01 4.16 -35.67
C LYS A 460 46.12 3.30 -36.56
N ASP A 461 45.42 2.36 -35.93
CA ASP A 461 44.59 1.34 -36.58
C ASP A 461 43.09 1.70 -36.50
N TYR A 462 42.73 2.72 -35.71
CA TYR A 462 41.35 3.15 -35.48
C TYR A 462 41.24 4.68 -35.60
N PRO A 463 40.62 5.21 -36.66
CA PRO A 463 40.47 6.65 -36.83
C PRO A 463 39.65 7.27 -35.69
N SER A 464 40.23 8.28 -35.03
CA SER A 464 39.53 9.08 -34.01
C SER A 464 38.27 9.73 -34.61
N GLY A 465 37.14 9.61 -33.91
CA GLY A 465 35.88 10.20 -34.32
C GLY A 465 35.08 9.40 -35.36
N GLN A 466 35.59 8.25 -35.82
CA GLN A 466 34.82 7.36 -36.68
C GLN A 466 33.68 6.70 -35.89
N ALA A 467 32.49 6.67 -36.51
CA ALA A 467 31.36 5.92 -36.00
C ALA A 467 31.46 4.47 -36.46
N ASN A 468 31.35 3.53 -35.52
CA ASN A 468 31.31 2.11 -35.80
C ASN A 468 29.95 1.54 -35.35
N GLY A 469 29.34 0.70 -36.17
CA GLY A 469 28.24 -0.15 -35.77
C GLY A 469 28.75 -1.33 -34.95
N ARG A 470 28.11 -1.62 -33.83
CA ARG A 470 28.42 -2.76 -32.96
C ARG A 470 27.17 -3.61 -32.72
N ILE A 471 27.28 -4.88 -33.05
CA ILE A 471 26.27 -5.90 -32.74
C ILE A 471 26.85 -6.83 -31.68
N LYS A 472 26.14 -7.08 -30.59
CA LYS A 472 26.60 -7.99 -29.54
C LYS A 472 25.47 -8.89 -29.04
N LEU A 473 25.72 -10.20 -29.05
CA LEU A 473 24.90 -11.19 -28.37
C LEU A 473 25.60 -11.62 -27.09
N SER A 474 24.88 -11.59 -25.97
CA SER A 474 25.36 -12.04 -24.66
C SER A 474 24.41 -13.08 -24.09
N LEU A 475 24.96 -14.18 -23.60
CA LEU A 475 24.26 -15.24 -22.88
C LEU A 475 24.84 -15.31 -21.47
N ASN A 476 23.98 -15.38 -20.46
CA ASN A 476 24.39 -15.45 -19.07
C ASN A 476 23.58 -16.53 -18.35
N LEU A 477 24.29 -17.47 -17.71
CA LEU A 477 23.75 -18.45 -16.78
C LEU A 477 24.22 -18.09 -15.37
N SER A 478 23.27 -17.93 -14.46
CA SER A 478 23.54 -17.60 -13.06
C SER A 478 22.91 -18.63 -12.12
N TYR A 479 23.62 -18.95 -11.05
CA TYR A 479 23.23 -19.82 -9.95
C TYR A 479 23.43 -19.08 -8.62
N ASP A 480 22.37 -18.87 -7.84
CA ASP A 480 22.46 -18.17 -6.54
C ASP A 480 21.71 -18.92 -5.44
N THR A 481 22.41 -19.24 -4.34
CA THR A 481 21.86 -19.89 -3.14
C THR A 481 22.07 -19.08 -1.87
N ARG A 482 22.47 -17.80 -2.00
CA ARG A 482 22.70 -16.94 -0.83
C ARG A 482 21.41 -16.75 -0.04
N ASP A 483 21.55 -16.75 1.28
CA ASP A 483 20.47 -16.54 2.24
C ASP A 483 19.96 -15.08 2.26
N SER A 484 20.81 -14.12 1.92
CA SER A 484 20.47 -12.71 1.83
C SER A 484 21.18 -12.02 0.68
N GLY A 485 20.47 -11.15 -0.03
CA GLY A 485 21.04 -10.31 -1.09
C GLY A 485 21.80 -9.09 -0.56
N LEU A 486 21.59 -8.70 0.71
CA LEU A 486 22.24 -7.54 1.33
C LEU A 486 23.47 -7.94 2.16
N LEU A 487 23.31 -8.96 3.02
CA LEU A 487 24.34 -9.45 3.94
C LEU A 487 24.29 -10.98 3.96
N ALA A 488 24.91 -11.61 2.97
CA ALA A 488 24.94 -13.07 2.87
C ALA A 488 25.79 -13.66 4.00
N THR A 489 25.22 -14.60 4.76
CA THR A 489 25.95 -15.36 5.79
C THR A 489 26.22 -16.79 5.36
N ARG A 490 25.46 -17.31 4.38
CA ARG A 490 25.59 -18.68 3.83
C ARG A 490 25.19 -18.71 2.36
N GLY A 491 25.69 -19.71 1.63
CA GLY A 491 25.35 -19.96 0.23
C GLY A 491 26.42 -19.46 -0.77
N THR A 492 26.15 -19.65 -2.06
CA THR A 492 27.09 -19.38 -3.15
C THR A 492 26.39 -18.69 -4.31
N SER A 493 27.07 -17.76 -4.97
CA SER A 493 26.61 -17.14 -6.21
C SER A 493 27.66 -17.35 -7.29
N VAL A 494 27.25 -17.92 -8.43
CA VAL A 494 28.09 -18.18 -9.60
C VAL A 494 27.38 -17.64 -10.83
N SER A 495 28.10 -16.90 -11.68
CA SER A 495 27.58 -16.45 -12.97
C SER A 495 28.57 -16.72 -14.08
N LEU A 496 28.12 -17.37 -15.15
CA LEU A 496 28.89 -17.63 -16.36
C LEU A 496 28.28 -16.83 -17.51
N GLY A 497 29.06 -15.92 -18.08
CA GLY A 497 28.66 -15.09 -19.21
C GLY A 497 29.50 -15.39 -20.44
N LEU A 498 28.83 -15.58 -21.58
CA LEU A 498 29.46 -15.67 -22.90
C LEU A 498 28.94 -14.51 -23.76
N GLY A 499 29.84 -13.79 -24.42
CA GLY A 499 29.49 -12.68 -25.31
C GLY A 499 30.21 -12.78 -26.63
N TYR A 500 29.47 -12.68 -27.73
CA TYR A 500 30.01 -12.54 -29.08
C TYR A 500 29.64 -11.15 -29.60
N GLY A 501 30.64 -10.40 -30.08
CA GLY A 501 30.45 -9.05 -30.58
C GLY A 501 31.16 -8.87 -31.91
N TYR A 502 30.48 -8.24 -32.86
CA TYR A 502 31.03 -7.83 -34.14
C TYR A 502 30.92 -6.31 -34.23
N SER A 503 32.00 -5.65 -34.67
CA SER A 503 32.02 -4.22 -34.91
C SER A 503 32.51 -3.95 -36.33
N ALA A 504 31.82 -3.06 -37.04
CA ALA A 504 32.19 -2.64 -38.39
C ALA A 504 32.08 -1.10 -38.49
N PRO A 505 32.94 -0.48 -39.30
CA PRO A 505 32.88 0.96 -39.57
C PRO A 505 31.61 1.40 -40.31
#